data_AF-X1NHK0-F1
#
_entry.id   AF-X1NHK0-F1
#
_cell.length_a   1.000
_cell.length_b   1.000
_cell.length_c   1.000
_cell.angle_alpha   90.00
_cell.angle_beta   90.00
_cell.angle_gamma   90.00
#
_symmetry.space_group_name_H-M   'P 1'
#
loop_
_entity.id
_entity.type
_entity.pdbx_description
1 polymer ?
#
loop_
_entity_poly.entity_id
_entity_poly.type
_entity_poly.pdbx_seq_one_letter_code
_entity_poly.pdbx_strand_id
1 'polypeptide(L)'
;HIDHVILRHEDSLFCRHQSYQELFTESQPVRKISLQFLSPTAFRSGGKRNVLFPEASLAFGSYLSKWQHFSPIKVDEHTAELLGKIIVARYKLNTHIMHFNSYQEIGFEGECTFELPADFDEDSLKTINALADFAFYCGTGAKTTMGMGQTGRIK
;
A
#
# COMPACT_ATOMS: atom_id res chain seq x y z
N HIS A 1 -5.07 27.64 10.02
CA HIS A 1 -5.52 27.41 11.40
C HIS A 1 -6.12 26.02 11.46
N ILE A 2 -5.68 25.18 12.40
CA ILE A 2 -6.30 23.87 12.66
C ILE A 2 -7.19 24.10 13.87
N ASP A 3 -8.50 24.12 13.67
CA ASP A 3 -9.47 24.45 14.71
C ASP A 3 -10.04 23.20 15.42
N HIS A 4 -9.80 22.01 14.84
CA HIS A 4 -10.23 20.72 15.40
C HIS A 4 -9.17 19.65 15.18
N VAL A 5 -8.99 18.76 16.18
CA VAL A 5 -8.09 17.61 16.12
C VAL A 5 -8.92 16.34 16.31
N ILE A 6 -8.74 15.38 15.40
CA ILE A 6 -9.39 14.08 15.43
C ILE A 6 -8.50 13.12 16.21
N LEU A 7 -9.03 12.52 17.28
CA LEU A 7 -8.25 11.67 18.20
C LEU A 7 -8.69 10.21 18.22
N ARG A 8 -9.90 9.91 17.74
CA ARG A 8 -10.46 8.55 17.78
C ARG A 8 -10.85 8.07 16.38
N HIS A 9 -10.85 6.75 16.22
CA HIS A 9 -11.29 6.13 14.97
C HIS A 9 -12.76 6.44 14.63
N GLU A 10 -13.63 6.52 15.64
CA GLU A 10 -15.04 6.90 15.47
C GLU A 10 -15.21 8.30 14.86
N ASP A 11 -14.23 9.18 15.06
CA ASP A 11 -14.24 10.55 14.55
C ASP A 11 -13.78 10.64 13.08
N SER A 12 -13.06 9.62 12.57
CA SER A 12 -12.61 9.59 11.18
C SER A 12 -12.14 8.21 10.72
N LEU A 13 -12.54 7.85 9.50
CA LEU A 13 -12.06 6.68 8.78
C LEU A 13 -10.54 6.66 8.56
N PHE A 14 -9.89 7.83 8.65
CA PHE A 14 -8.45 8.02 8.51
C PHE A 14 -7.68 8.06 9.84
N CYS A 15 -8.36 7.93 10.98
CA CYS A 15 -7.72 7.78 12.29
C CYS A 15 -7.80 6.31 12.70
N ARG A 16 -6.67 5.58 12.68
CA ARG A 16 -6.63 4.19 13.18
C ARG A 16 -5.35 3.94 13.96
N HIS A 17 -5.43 2.98 14.87
CA HIS A 17 -4.29 2.47 15.62
C HIS A 17 -4.38 0.95 15.66
N GLN A 18 -3.30 0.29 15.26
CA GLN A 18 -3.17 -1.16 15.31
C GLN A 18 -1.69 -1.51 15.41
N SER A 19 -1.35 -2.47 16.28
CA SER A 19 0.00 -3.01 16.39
C SER A 19 0.32 -3.91 15.19
N TYR A 20 1.62 -4.10 14.92
CA TYR A 20 2.08 -5.05 13.90
C TYR A 20 1.59 -6.48 14.18
N GLN A 21 1.48 -6.86 15.45
CA GLN A 21 0.99 -8.19 15.84
C GLN A 21 -0.49 -8.35 15.52
N GLU A 22 -1.33 -7.36 15.86
CA GLU A 22 -2.75 -7.38 15.50
C GLU A 22 -2.93 -7.41 13.98
N LEU A 23 -2.19 -6.56 13.23
CA LEU A 23 -2.22 -6.55 11.76
C LEU A 23 -1.91 -7.93 11.16
N PHE A 24 -0.91 -8.62 11.70
CA PHE A 24 -0.53 -9.95 11.22
C PHE A 24 -1.52 -11.04 11.65
N THR A 25 -1.96 -11.04 12.91
CA THR A 25 -2.85 -12.07 13.47
C THR A 25 -4.26 -12.00 12.86
N GLU A 26 -4.82 -10.81 12.70
CA GLU A 26 -6.17 -10.59 12.17
C GLU A 26 -6.26 -10.72 10.65
N SER A 27 -5.12 -10.66 9.96
CA SER A 27 -5.03 -10.84 8.51
C SER A 27 -5.65 -12.16 8.08
N GLN A 28 -6.63 -12.06 7.18
CA GLN A 28 -7.30 -13.21 6.59
C GLN A 28 -6.60 -13.60 5.28
N PRO A 29 -6.36 -14.90 5.02
CA PRO A 29 -5.65 -15.38 3.83
C PRO A 29 -6.56 -15.36 2.58
N VAL A 30 -7.06 -14.18 2.20
CA VAL A 30 -7.89 -14.03 1.00
C VAL A 30 -7.04 -13.85 -0.25
N ARG A 31 -7.56 -14.33 -1.38
CA ARG A 31 -6.85 -14.31 -2.67
C ARG A 31 -7.08 -13.04 -3.48
N LYS A 32 -8.09 -12.25 -3.14
CA LYS A 32 -8.39 -10.97 -3.81
C LYS A 32 -8.21 -9.82 -2.84
N ILE A 33 -7.36 -8.87 -3.22
CA ILE A 33 -7.01 -7.70 -2.41
C ILE A 33 -7.30 -6.46 -3.24
N SER A 34 -8.22 -5.62 -2.78
CA SER A 34 -8.52 -4.34 -3.42
C SER A 34 -7.93 -3.19 -2.62
N LEU A 35 -7.17 -2.33 -3.28
CA LEU A 35 -6.59 -1.12 -2.70
C LEU A 35 -7.20 0.13 -3.34
N GLN A 36 -7.46 1.13 -2.51
CA GLN A 36 -7.83 2.48 -2.90
C GLN A 36 -6.61 3.40 -2.69
N PHE A 37 -6.14 4.01 -3.77
CA PHE A 37 -5.16 5.09 -3.77
C PHE A 37 -5.92 6.42 -3.67
N LEU A 38 -5.81 7.07 -2.53
CA LEU A 38 -6.57 8.27 -2.13
C LEU A 38 -5.82 9.57 -2.43
N SER A 39 -4.53 9.50 -2.71
CA SER A 39 -3.73 10.63 -3.16
C SER A 39 -2.75 10.21 -4.25
N PRO A 40 -2.16 11.16 -5.01
CA PRO A 40 -1.31 10.85 -6.14
C PRO A 40 -0.20 9.88 -5.74
N THR A 41 -0.18 8.71 -6.36
CA THR A 41 0.77 7.63 -6.06
C THR A 41 1.70 7.42 -7.24
N ALA A 42 3.00 7.27 -6.98
CA ALA A 42 3.97 6.96 -8.02
C ALA A 42 5.11 6.13 -7.43
N PHE A 43 5.71 5.28 -8.27
CA PHE A 43 6.93 4.56 -7.92
C PHE A 43 8.12 5.15 -8.66
N ARG A 44 9.32 5.00 -8.11
CA ARG A 44 10.56 5.40 -8.79
C ARG A 44 11.20 4.17 -9.42
N SER A 45 11.42 4.21 -10.72
CA SER A 45 12.24 3.24 -11.43
C SER A 45 13.43 3.92 -12.10
N GLY A 46 14.62 3.33 -11.99
CA GLY A 46 15.85 3.86 -12.58
C GLY A 46 16.24 5.27 -12.11
N GLY A 47 15.79 5.69 -10.93
CA GLY A 47 16.15 6.98 -10.29
C GLY A 47 15.56 8.25 -10.92
N LYS A 48 14.87 8.19 -12.07
CA LYS A 48 14.40 9.40 -12.76
C LYS A 48 12.96 9.36 -13.26
N ARG A 49 12.36 8.19 -13.49
CA ARG A 49 11.00 8.11 -14.06
C ARG A 49 9.99 7.64 -13.03
N ASN A 50 8.82 8.29 -13.04
CA ASN A 50 7.67 7.83 -12.29
C ASN A 50 7.03 6.67 -13.04
N VAL A 51 6.81 5.57 -12.33
CA VAL A 51 5.92 4.50 -12.79
C VAL A 51 4.54 4.83 -12.26
N LEU A 52 3.58 4.93 -13.18
CA LEU A 52 2.21 5.39 -12.93
C LEU A 52 1.19 4.26 -12.96
N PHE A 53 1.66 3.02 -12.97
CA PHE A 53 0.82 1.82 -12.91
C PHE A 53 1.15 1.05 -11.62
N PRO A 54 0.13 0.59 -10.86
CA PRO A 54 0.33 -0.16 -9.62
C PRO A 54 0.73 -1.60 -9.90
N GLU A 55 1.96 -1.81 -10.36
CA GLU A 55 2.54 -3.16 -10.42
C GLU A 55 2.61 -3.75 -9.01
N ALA A 56 2.20 -5.01 -8.86
CA ALA A 56 2.11 -5.64 -7.55
C ALA A 56 3.48 -5.71 -6.84
N SER A 57 4.54 -6.03 -7.58
CA SER A 57 5.91 -6.04 -7.07
C SER A 57 6.34 -4.68 -6.49
N LEU A 58 5.90 -3.57 -7.11
CA LEU A 58 6.23 -2.22 -6.65
C LEU A 58 5.38 -1.82 -5.44
N ALA A 59 4.06 -2.07 -5.49
CA ALA A 59 3.15 -1.75 -4.40
C ALA A 59 3.49 -2.55 -3.14
N PHE A 60 3.40 -3.87 -3.21
CA PHE A 60 3.68 -4.76 -2.09
C PHE A 60 5.15 -4.76 -1.70
N GLY A 61 6.08 -4.55 -2.64
CA GLY A 61 7.51 -4.41 -2.32
C GLY A 61 7.78 -3.17 -1.48
N SER A 62 7.07 -2.07 -1.75
CA SER A 62 7.17 -0.86 -0.91
C SER A 62 6.63 -1.09 0.51
N TYR A 63 5.57 -1.87 0.66
CA TYR A 63 5.04 -2.24 1.98
C TYR A 63 5.99 -3.19 2.71
N LEU A 64 6.47 -4.22 2.02
CA LEU A 64 7.41 -5.20 2.54
C LEU A 64 8.69 -4.53 3.05
N SER A 65 9.27 -3.63 2.27
CA SER A 65 10.47 -2.89 2.67
C SER A 65 10.25 -2.07 3.94
N LYS A 66 9.13 -1.33 4.03
CA LYS A 66 8.76 -0.57 5.23
C LYS A 66 8.45 -1.48 6.41
N TRP A 67 7.76 -2.60 6.18
CA TRP A 67 7.47 -3.59 7.21
C TRP A 67 8.76 -4.18 7.79
N GLN A 68 9.67 -4.67 6.93
CA GLN A 68 10.96 -5.20 7.37
C GLN A 68 11.81 -4.15 8.10
N HIS A 69 11.66 -2.86 7.80
CA HIS A 69 12.39 -1.80 8.49
C HIS A 69 11.80 -1.44 9.87
N PHE A 70 10.47 -1.25 9.96
CA PHE A 70 9.81 -0.73 11.15
C PHE A 70 9.17 -1.79 12.05
N SER A 71 8.78 -2.94 11.51
CA SER A 71 8.10 -4.00 12.26
C SER A 71 9.08 -4.81 13.10
N PRO A 72 8.73 -5.16 14.36
CA PRO A 72 9.46 -6.17 15.13
C PRO A 72 9.22 -7.59 14.59
N ILE A 73 8.11 -7.82 13.88
CA ILE A 73 7.76 -9.11 13.26
C ILE A 73 8.37 -9.12 11.86
N LYS A 74 9.39 -9.94 11.65
CA LYS A 74 9.98 -10.12 10.32
C LYS A 74 9.18 -11.14 9.52
N VAL A 75 9.06 -10.89 8.23
CA VAL A 75 8.46 -11.83 7.28
C VAL A 75 9.56 -12.55 6.52
N ASP A 76 9.22 -13.73 5.99
CA ASP A 76 10.15 -14.57 5.24
C ASP A 76 10.65 -13.86 3.96
N GLU A 77 11.92 -14.03 3.65
CA GLU A 77 12.55 -13.46 2.44
C GLU A 77 11.89 -13.96 1.14
N HIS A 78 11.37 -15.20 1.14
CA HIS A 78 10.63 -15.78 0.02
C HIS A 78 9.40 -14.94 -0.37
N THR A 79 8.83 -14.17 0.57
CA THR A 79 7.72 -13.24 0.29
C THR A 79 8.06 -12.30 -0.86
N ALA A 80 9.30 -11.82 -0.95
CA ALA A 80 9.74 -10.92 -2.02
C ALA A 80 9.65 -11.56 -3.41
N GLU A 81 9.96 -12.86 -3.51
CA GLU A 81 9.94 -13.63 -4.75
C GLU A 81 8.51 -13.86 -5.25
N LEU A 82 7.54 -13.90 -4.33
CA LEU A 82 6.13 -14.08 -4.65
C LEU A 82 5.48 -12.81 -5.21
N LEU A 83 5.96 -11.62 -4.84
CA LEU A 83 5.28 -10.35 -5.20
C LEU A 83 5.17 -10.15 -6.72
N GLY A 84 6.15 -10.63 -7.49
CA GLY A 84 6.14 -10.56 -8.95
C GLY A 84 5.13 -11.49 -9.62
N LYS A 85 4.59 -12.47 -8.89
CA LYS A 85 3.58 -13.41 -9.39
C LYS A 85 2.14 -12.92 -9.14
N ILE A 86 1.95 -11.88 -8.31
CA ILE A 86 0.64 -11.32 -8.01
C ILE A 86 0.09 -10.59 -9.24
N ILE A 87 -1.16 -10.87 -9.60
CA ILE A 87 -1.77 -10.38 -10.84
C ILE A 87 -2.60 -9.13 -10.54
N VAL A 88 -2.51 -8.10 -11.39
CA VAL A 88 -3.47 -7.00 -11.39
C VAL A 88 -4.74 -7.47 -12.12
N ALA A 89 -5.79 -7.76 -11.37
CA ALA A 89 -7.03 -8.35 -11.89
C ALA A 89 -8.02 -7.31 -12.44
N ARG A 90 -8.12 -6.15 -11.79
CA ARG A 90 -9.01 -5.05 -12.19
C ARG A 90 -8.45 -3.73 -11.69
N TYR A 91 -8.62 -2.65 -12.46
CA TYR A 91 -8.27 -1.32 -11.99
C TYR A 91 -9.20 -0.27 -12.58
N LYS A 92 -9.35 0.84 -11.85
CA LYS A 92 -10.00 2.07 -12.29
C LYS A 92 -9.16 3.23 -11.77
N LEU A 93 -8.26 3.72 -12.62
CA LEU A 93 -7.24 4.69 -12.25
C LEU A 93 -7.33 5.92 -13.12
N ASN A 94 -6.98 7.06 -12.55
CA ASN A 94 -6.73 8.30 -13.29
C ASN A 94 -5.39 8.88 -12.83
N THR A 95 -4.70 9.59 -13.70
CA THR A 95 -3.51 10.34 -13.31
C THR A 95 -3.90 11.72 -12.77
N HIS A 96 -3.16 12.17 -11.77
CA HIS A 96 -3.29 13.50 -11.18
C HIS A 96 -1.91 14.13 -11.01
N ILE A 97 -1.84 15.45 -11.18
CA ILE A 97 -0.61 16.22 -11.01
C ILE A 97 -0.65 16.89 -9.65
N MET A 98 0.30 16.52 -8.78
CA MET A 98 0.53 17.20 -7.53
C MET A 98 1.52 18.34 -7.73
N HIS A 99 1.10 19.55 -7.38
CA HIS A 99 1.93 20.75 -7.47
C HIS A 99 2.67 20.97 -6.15
N PHE A 100 3.99 20.88 -6.17
CA PHE A 100 4.85 21.34 -5.09
C PHE A 100 5.36 22.76 -5.41
N ASN A 101 5.94 23.43 -4.41
CA ASN A 101 6.40 24.81 -4.55
C ASN A 101 7.36 25.03 -5.74
N SER A 102 8.25 24.06 -6.01
CA SER A 102 9.31 24.20 -7.02
C SER A 102 9.25 23.21 -8.19
N TYR A 103 8.35 22.22 -8.14
CA TYR A 103 8.21 21.21 -9.19
C TYR A 103 6.84 20.55 -9.15
N GLN A 104 6.51 19.78 -10.17
CA GLN A 104 5.28 19.00 -10.25
C GLN A 104 5.61 17.51 -10.25
N GLU A 105 4.70 16.70 -9.70
CA GLU A 105 4.77 15.25 -9.83
C GLU A 105 3.47 14.69 -10.36
N ILE A 106 3.59 13.75 -11.28
CA ILE A 106 2.46 12.97 -11.76
C ILE A 106 2.38 11.71 -10.91
N GLY A 107 1.19 11.40 -10.42
CA GLY A 107 0.84 10.14 -9.77
C GLY A 107 -0.50 9.60 -10.30
N PHE A 108 -0.84 8.38 -9.91
CA PHE A 108 -2.16 7.81 -10.14
C PHE A 108 -2.99 7.81 -8.84
N GLU A 109 -4.30 7.88 -9.01
CA GLU A 109 -5.32 7.73 -7.97
C GLU A 109 -6.40 6.77 -8.45
N GLY A 110 -7.15 6.19 -7.52
CA GLY A 110 -8.26 5.29 -7.82
C GLY A 110 -8.08 3.90 -7.22
N GLU A 111 -8.68 2.90 -7.85
CA GLU A 111 -8.79 1.55 -7.30
C GLU A 111 -7.97 0.55 -8.11
N CYS A 112 -7.33 -0.40 -7.43
CA CYS A 112 -6.69 -1.56 -8.04
C CYS A 112 -6.97 -2.82 -7.23
N THR A 113 -7.45 -3.87 -7.89
CA THR A 113 -7.64 -5.20 -7.33
C THR A 113 -6.53 -6.12 -7.81
N PHE A 114 -5.87 -6.74 -6.85
CA PHE A 114 -4.83 -7.74 -7.03
C PHE A 114 -5.39 -9.13 -6.73
N GLU A 115 -4.91 -10.12 -7.47
CA GLU A 115 -5.24 -11.53 -7.30
C GLU A 115 -3.98 -12.35 -7.05
N LEU A 116 -4.00 -13.11 -5.95
CA LEU A 116 -2.90 -13.95 -5.49
C LEU A 116 -3.05 -15.35 -6.10
N PRO A 117 -2.02 -15.83 -6.83
CA PRO A 117 -2.03 -17.15 -7.50
C PRO A 117 -2.41 -18.32 -6.60
N ALA A 118 -3.10 -19.32 -7.18
CA ALA A 118 -3.62 -20.48 -6.47
C ALA A 118 -2.56 -21.34 -5.76
N ASP A 119 -1.32 -21.31 -6.23
CA ASP A 119 -0.17 -22.03 -5.69
C ASP A 119 0.46 -21.36 -4.46
N PHE A 120 -0.01 -20.16 -4.06
CA PHE A 120 0.41 -19.55 -2.80
C PHE A 120 -0.17 -20.31 -1.62
N ASP A 121 0.70 -20.70 -0.69
CA ASP A 121 0.33 -21.28 0.59
C ASP A 121 -0.37 -20.26 1.52
N GLU A 122 -0.95 -20.76 2.60
CA GLU A 122 -1.75 -19.95 3.52
C GLU A 122 -0.93 -18.87 4.25
N ASP A 123 0.33 -19.16 4.60
CA ASP A 123 1.21 -18.21 5.29
C ASP A 123 1.61 -17.05 4.38
N SER A 124 1.89 -17.36 3.11
CA SER A 124 2.15 -16.39 2.05
C SER A 124 0.93 -15.50 1.81
N LEU A 125 -0.28 -16.09 1.70
CA LEU A 125 -1.52 -15.33 1.60
C LEU A 125 -1.69 -14.40 2.80
N LYS A 126 -1.56 -14.92 4.03
CA LYS A 126 -1.72 -14.15 5.26
C LYS A 126 -0.73 -12.99 5.35
N THR A 127 0.53 -13.23 4.99
CA THR A 127 1.59 -12.23 4.99
C THR A 127 1.28 -11.10 4.00
N ILE A 128 0.93 -11.43 2.75
CA ILE A 128 0.61 -10.42 1.73
C ILE A 128 -0.65 -9.63 2.11
N ASN A 129 -1.64 -10.27 2.73
CA ASN A 129 -2.81 -9.60 3.25
C ASN A 129 -2.48 -8.63 4.39
N ALA A 130 -1.58 -9.01 5.31
CA ALA A 130 -1.12 -8.12 6.38
C ALA A 130 -0.37 -6.89 5.80
N LEU A 131 0.44 -7.09 4.76
CA LEU A 131 1.09 -6.00 4.03
C LEU A 131 0.07 -5.06 3.35
N ALA A 132 -1.03 -5.61 2.81
CA ALA A 132 -2.10 -4.81 2.22
C ALA A 132 -2.82 -3.95 3.27
N ASP A 133 -3.11 -4.51 4.45
CA ASP A 133 -3.71 -3.75 5.55
C ASP A 133 -2.73 -2.70 6.11
N PHE A 134 -1.43 -2.98 6.11
CA PHE A 134 -0.38 -2.04 6.49
C PHE A 134 -0.26 -0.81 5.56
N ALA A 135 -0.76 -0.90 4.32
CA ALA A 135 -0.75 0.21 3.37
C ALA A 135 -1.43 1.48 3.93
N PHE A 136 -2.44 1.31 4.78
CA PHE A 136 -3.13 2.41 5.47
C PHE A 136 -2.19 3.32 6.26
N TYR A 137 -1.18 2.73 6.91
CA TYR A 137 -0.27 3.43 7.81
C TYR A 137 0.98 3.93 7.09
N CYS A 138 1.51 3.11 6.18
CA CYS A 138 2.81 3.38 5.57
C CYS A 138 2.74 4.12 4.23
N GLY A 139 1.56 4.15 3.61
CA GLY A 139 1.34 4.63 2.25
C GLY A 139 2.11 3.84 1.18
N THR A 140 1.91 4.21 -0.08
CA THR A 140 2.44 3.49 -1.23
C THR A 140 3.44 4.33 -2.02
N GLY A 141 4.53 3.68 -2.44
CA GLY A 141 5.48 4.30 -3.37
C GLY A 141 6.28 5.44 -2.76
N ALA A 142 6.54 6.47 -3.56
CA ALA A 142 7.47 7.56 -3.26
C ALA A 142 6.79 8.78 -2.62
N LYS A 143 7.59 9.57 -1.89
CA LYS A 143 7.19 10.87 -1.31
C LYS A 143 5.97 10.81 -0.39
N THR A 144 5.81 9.70 0.34
CA THR A 144 4.70 9.55 1.30
C THR A 144 4.73 10.58 2.43
N THR A 145 5.92 11.04 2.81
CA THR A 145 6.10 12.13 3.77
C THR A 145 5.69 13.51 3.24
N MET A 146 5.36 13.63 1.95
CA MET A 146 4.94 14.87 1.29
C MET A 146 3.47 14.83 0.83
N GLY A 147 2.67 13.89 1.36
CA GLY A 147 1.24 13.78 1.07
C GLY A 147 0.87 12.89 -0.12
N MET A 148 1.85 12.31 -0.82
CA MET A 148 1.63 11.33 -1.88
C MET A 148 1.37 9.93 -1.33
N GLY A 149 0.76 9.05 -2.11
CA GLY A 149 0.71 7.62 -1.78
C GLY A 149 -0.25 7.21 -0.68
N GLN A 150 -1.18 8.07 -0.23
CA GLN A 150 -2.17 7.66 0.78
C GLN A 150 -3.01 6.52 0.21
N THR A 151 -2.98 5.36 0.86
CA THR A 151 -3.55 4.14 0.32
C THR A 151 -4.27 3.38 1.42
N GLY A 152 -5.44 2.80 1.13
CA GLY A 152 -6.16 1.96 2.08
C GLY A 152 -6.67 0.70 1.41
N ARG A 153 -6.86 -0.37 2.18
CA ARG A 153 -7.51 -1.58 1.72
C ARG A 153 -9.04 -1.40 1.72
N ILE A 154 -9.68 -1.85 0.65
CA ILE A 154 -11.14 -1.99 0.57
C ILE A 154 -11.50 -3.37 1.13
N LYS A 155 -12.31 -3.40 2.19
CA LYS A 155 -12.82 -4.63 2.82
C LYS A 155 -14.27 -4.86 2.40
#